data_AF-I9NUU3-F1
#
_entry.id   AF-I9NUU3-F1
#
_cell.length_a   1.000
_cell.length_b   1.000
_cell.length_c   1.000
_cell.angle_alpha   90.00
_cell.angle_beta   90.00
_cell.angle_gamma   90.00
#
_symmetry.space_group_name_H-M   'P 1'
#
loop_
_entity.id
_entity.type
_entity.pdbx_description
1 polymer ?
#
loop_
_entity_poly.entity_id
_entity_poly.type
_entity_poly.pdbx_seq_one_letter_code
_entity_poly.pdbx_strand_id
1 'polypeptide(L)' 'MLNLQKLAQEIERVRIHLHELVEKKSGNLIDLEVAEVSIQLDKLIVEYERVKMQHVRR' A
#
# COMPACT_ATOMS: atom_id res chain seq x y z
N MET A 1 -0.39 -17.36 -8.48
CA MET A 1 0.29 -16.23 -9.15
C MET A 1 -0.58 -14.98 -9.37
N LEU A 2 -1.84 -15.10 -9.85
CA LEU A 2 -2.72 -13.93 -10.09
C LEU A 2 -2.94 -13.01 -8.87
N ASN A 3 -2.83 -13.52 -7.64
CA ASN A 3 -3.07 -12.72 -6.44
C ASN A 3 -1.91 -11.75 -6.12
N LEU A 4 -0.66 -12.17 -6.32
CA LEU A 4 0.51 -11.35 -6.01
C LEU A 4 0.67 -10.16 -6.95
N GLN A 5 0.45 -10.37 -8.25
CA GLN A 5 0.53 -9.27 -9.23
C GLN A 5 -0.56 -8.23 -9.00
N LYS A 6 -1.78 -8.65 -8.64
CA LYS A 6 -2.87 -7.73 -8.29
C LYS A 6 -2.55 -6.92 -7.04
N LEU A 7 -2.08 -7.59 -5.98
CA LEU A 7 -1.64 -6.92 -4.75
C LEU A 7 -0.50 -5.93 -5.02
N ALA A 8 0.49 -6.29 -5.84
CA ALA A 8 1.57 -5.37 -6.21
C ALA A 8 1.06 -4.14 -6.98
N GLN A 9 0.13 -4.33 -7.93
CA GLN A 9 -0.50 -3.23 -8.66
C GLN A 9 -1.34 -2.33 -7.75
N GLU A 10 -1.98 -2.89 -6.73
CA GLU A 10 -2.78 -2.14 -5.77
C GLU A 10 -1.89 -1.36 -4.80
N ILE A 11 -0.81 -1.97 -4.30
CA ILE A 11 0.23 -1.29 -3.52
C ILE A 11 0.79 -0.09 -4.29
N GLU A 12 1.14 -0.28 -5.57
CA GLU A 12 1.68 0.81 -6.40
C GLU A 12 0.66 1.96 -6.56
N ARG A 13 -0.60 1.62 -6.83
CA ARG A 13 -1.67 2.63 -6.96
C ARG A 13 -1.87 3.43 -5.67
N VAL A 14 -1.92 2.75 -4.52
CA VAL A 14 -2.09 3.40 -3.23
C VAL A 14 -0.84 4.21 -2.86
N ARG A 15 0.37 3.75 -3.21
CA ARG A 15 1.61 4.50 -2.98
C ARG A 15 1.63 5.82 -3.77
N ILE A 16 1.26 5.78 -5.05
CA ILE A 16 1.15 6.99 -5.88
C ILE A 16 0.12 7.94 -5.27
N HIS A 17 -1.06 7.43 -4.90
CA HIS A 17 -2.10 8.24 -4.28
C HIS A 17 -1.64 8.90 -2.96
N LEU A 18 -0.91 8.17 -2.11
CA LEU A 18 -0.35 8.69 -0.87
C LEU A 18 0.64 9.83 -1.14
N HIS A 19 1.51 9.70 -2.14
CA HIS A 19 2.45 10.76 -2.51
C HIS A 19 1.73 12.02 -2.99
N GLU A 20 0.76 11.88 -3.91
CA GLU A 20 -0.06 13.00 -4.37
C GLU A 20 -0.81 13.66 -3.22
N LEU A 21 -1.31 12.87 -2.26
CA LEU A 21 -2.03 13.38 -1.11
C LEU A 21 -1.11 14.16 -0.17
N VAL A 22 0.09 13.66 0.11
CA VAL A 22 1.09 14.38 0.92
C VAL A 22 1.49 15.70 0.25
N GLU A 23 1.69 15.71 -1.06
CA GLU A 23 1.95 16.94 -1.82
C GLU A 23 0.78 17.93 -1.71
N LYS A 24 -0.46 17.46 -1.90
CA LYS A 24 -1.68 18.29 -1.75
C LYS A 24 -1.86 18.84 -0.34
N LYS A 25 -1.41 18.10 0.68
CA LYS A 25 -1.46 18.52 2.09
C LYS A 25 -0.18 19.26 2.52
N SER A 26 0.63 19.74 1.57
CA SER A 26 1.85 20.51 1.83
C SER A 26 2.85 19.81 2.75
N GLY A 27 2.95 18.48 2.66
CA GLY A 27 3.81 17.66 3.51
C GLY A 27 3.23 17.37 4.90
N ASN A 28 1.95 17.66 5.16
CA ASN A 28 1.33 17.36 6.45
C ASN A 28 1.09 15.85 6.62
N LEU A 29 2.07 15.15 7.18
CA LEU A 29 2.03 13.70 7.40
C LEU A 29 1.06 13.25 8.50
N ILE A 30 0.60 14.17 9.36
CA ILE A 30 -0.37 13.88 10.42
C ILE A 30 -1.81 14.23 10.01
N ASP A 31 -2.01 14.67 8.76
CA ASP A 31 -3.35 14.82 8.20
C ASP A 31 -4.08 13.47 8.26
N LEU A 32 -5.34 13.50 8.70
CA LEU A 32 -6.11 12.29 8.94
C LEU A 32 -6.21 11.42 7.67
N GLU A 33 -6.39 12.06 6.51
CA GLU A 33 -6.52 11.38 5.22
C GLU A 33 -5.18 10.72 4.83
N VAL A 34 -4.06 11.42 5.05
CA VAL A 34 -2.71 10.87 4.83
C VAL A 34 -2.47 9.65 5.73
N ALA A 35 -2.86 9.75 7.00
CA ALA A 35 -2.72 8.65 7.96
C ALA A 35 -3.58 7.43 7.56
N GLU A 36 -4.83 7.64 7.14
CA GLU A 36 -5.73 6.59 6.68
C GLU A 36 -5.19 5.86 5.45
N VAL A 37 -4.72 6.60 4.45
CA VAL A 37 -4.13 6.03 3.22
C VAL A 37 -2.82 5.30 3.55
N SER A 38 -2.00 5.82 4.47
CA SER A 38 -0.79 5.13 4.94
C SER A 38 -1.12 3.79 5.61
N ILE A 39 -2.13 3.76 6.48
CA ILE A 39 -2.59 2.52 7.13
C ILE A 39 -3.09 1.50 6.10
N GLN A 40 -3.79 1.97 5.05
CA GLN A 40 -4.25 1.10 3.97
C GLN A 40 -3.05 0.50 3.20
N LEU A 41 -2.04 1.31 2.90
CA LEU A 41 -0.84 0.86 2.20
C LEU A 41 -0.10 -0.22 3.01
N ASP A 42 0.06 -0.02 4.31
CA ASP A 42 0.71 -1.00 5.21
C ASP A 42 -0.03 -2.34 5.23
N LYS A 43 -1.37 -2.31 5.29
CA LYS A 43 -2.19 -3.53 5.23
C LYS A 43 -1.98 -4.31 3.93
N LEU A 44 -1.92 -3.61 2.80
CA LEU A 44 -1.67 -4.22 1.49
C LEU A 44 -0.28 -4.84 1.40
N ILE A 45 0.75 -4.17 1.94
CA ILE A 45 2.13 -4.70 1.98
C ILE A 45 2.20 -5.96 2.83
N VAL A 46 1.59 -5.96 4.03
CA VAL A 46 1.55 -7.13 4.91
C VAL A 46 0.86 -8.31 4.23
N GLU A 47 -0.27 -8.06 3.55
CA GLU A 47 -0.99 -9.12 2.83
C GLU A 47 -0.17 -9.66 1.66
N TYR A 48 0.49 -8.79 0.88
CA TYR A 48 1.39 -9.21 -0.19
C TYR A 48 2.51 -10.11 0.31
N GLU A 49 3.19 -9.72 1.39
CA GLU A 49 4.26 -10.53 1.97
C GLU A 49 3.74 -11.85 2.55
N ARG A 50 2.56 -11.87 3.18
CA ARG A 50 1.90 -13.12 3.62
C ARG A 50 1.64 -14.06 2.45
N VAL A 51 1.01 -13.58 1.39
CA VAL A 51 0.69 -14.39 0.21
C VAL A 51 1.97 -14.87 -0.49
N LYS A 52 3.00 -14.02 -0.53
CA LYS A 52 4.31 -14.36 -1.13
C LYS A 52 4.99 -15.47 -0.36
N MET A 53 5.01 -15.40 0.98
CA MET A 53 5.55 -16.47 1.82
C MET A 53 4.81 -17.80 1.66
N GLN A 54 3.49 -17.78 1.46
CA GLN A 54 2.70 -18.99 1.19
C GLN A 54 3.05 -19.64 -0.17
N HIS A 55 3.43 -18.84 -1.17
CA HIS A 55 3.84 -19.36 -2.48
C HIS A 55 5.27 -19.93 -2.44
N VAL A 56 6.16 -19.43 -1.58
CA VAL A 56 7.54 -19.92 -1.44
C VAL A 56 7.61 -21.27 -0.69
N ARG A 57 6.63 -21.56 0.17
CA ARG A 57 6.56 -22.82 0.95
C ARG A 57 5.84 -23.98 0.25
N ARG A 58 5.37 -23.79 -0.98
CA ARG A 58 4.75 -24.82 -1.82
C ARG A 58 5.70 -25.23 -2.93
#